data_AF-A0A537JND4-F1
#
_entry.id   AF-A0A537JND4-F1
#
_cell.length_a   1.000
_cell.length_b   1.000
_cell.length_c   1.000
_cell.angle_alpha   90.00
_cell.angle_beta   90.00
_cell.angle_gamma   90.00
#
_symmetry.space_group_name_H-M   'P 1'
#
loop_
_entity.id
_entity.type
_entity.pdbx_description
1 polymer ?
#
loop_
_entity_poly.entity_id
_entity_poly.type
_entity_poly.pdbx_seq_one_letter_code
_entity_poly.pdbx_strand_id
1 'polypeptide(L)' 'MQKSVALLIPRLPFSRLLREIAGHFKPDLRMQSIALAALQEAAETMLVMWFEMLYIVSFN' A
#
# COMPACT_ATOMS: atom_id res chain seq x y z
N MET A 1 6.82 -3.25 -15.12
CA MET A 1 7.71 -2.64 -14.12
C MET A 1 7.47 -1.14 -14.06
N GLN A 2 7.11 -0.63 -12.88
CA GLN A 2 6.96 0.80 -12.64
C GLN A 2 8.29 1.54 -12.89
N LYS A 3 8.29 2.56 -13.74
CA LYS A 3 9.50 3.30 -14.15
C LYS A 3 9.99 4.32 -13.12
N SER A 4 9.18 4.63 -12.11
CA SER A 4 9.44 5.66 -11.09
C SER A 4 9.27 5.06 -9.70
N VAL A 5 10.07 5.52 -8.74
CA VAL A 5 9.95 5.16 -7.31
C VAL A 5 8.95 6.04 -6.55
N ALA A 6 8.25 6.93 -7.24
CA ALA A 6 7.20 7.73 -6.62
C ALA A 6 5.99 6.86 -6.25
N LEU A 7 5.44 7.12 -5.05
CA LEU A 7 4.21 6.48 -4.59
C LEU A 7 3.03 6.89 -5.49
N LEU A 8 2.22 5.91 -5.86
CA LEU A 8 1.03 6.03 -6.70
C LEU A 8 -0.19 6.48 -5.89
N ILE A 9 -0.29 6.05 -4.64
CA ILE A 9 -1.41 6.39 -3.75
C ILE A 9 -1.02 7.64 -2.94
N PRO A 10 -1.89 8.65 -2.81
CA PRO A 10 -1.58 9.79 -1.96
C PRO A 10 -1.40 9.35 -0.49
N ARG A 11 -0.35 9.84 0.18
CA ARG A 11 0.02 9.40 1.55
C ARG A 11 -1.07 9.62 2.59
N LEU A 12 -1.82 10.73 2.51
CA LEU A 12 -2.86 11.07 3.48
C LEU A 12 -4.05 10.07 3.48
N PRO A 13 -4.70 9.78 2.34
CA PRO A 13 -5.77 8.78 2.31
C PRO A 13 -5.26 7.38 2.67
N PHE A 14 -4.05 6.98 2.23
CA PHE A 14 -3.47 5.70 2.64
C PHE A 14 -3.28 5.63 4.17
N SER A 15 -2.74 6.68 4.78
CA SER A 15 -2.55 6.73 6.24
C SER A 15 -3.88 6.71 7.00
N ARG A 16 -4.94 7.35 6.49
CA ARG A 16 -6.28 7.32 7.11
C ARG A 16 -6.85 5.90 7.11
N LEU A 17 -6.83 5.24 5.95
CA LEU A 17 -7.30 3.86 5.80
C LEU A 17 -6.53 2.91 6.71
N LEU A 18 -5.21 3.02 6.74
CA LEU A 18 -4.39 2.15 7.58
C LEU A 18 -4.68 2.34 9.08
N ARG A 19 -4.93 3.58 9.52
CA ARG A 19 -5.31 3.88 10.91
C ARG A 19 -6.71 3.36 11.25
N GLU A 20 -7.66 3.46 10.31
CA GLU A 20 -9.00 2.89 10.46
C GLU A 20 -8.92 1.37 10.66
N ILE A 21 -8.20 0.66 9.78
CA ILE A 21 -7.98 -0.79 9.88
C ILE A 21 -7.29 -1.13 11.19
N ALA A 22 -6.18 -0.46 11.52
CA ALA A 22 -5.44 -0.70 12.75
C ALA A 22 -6.28 -0.45 14.02
N GLY A 23 -7.16 0.55 13.99
CA GLY A 23 -8.06 0.89 15.08
C GLY A 23 -9.04 -0.24 15.43
N HIS A 24 -9.43 -1.06 14.44
CA HIS A 24 -10.26 -2.24 14.68
C HIS A 24 -9.52 -3.34 15.46
N PHE A 25 -8.18 -3.39 15.41
CA PHE A 25 -7.39 -4.36 16.16
C PHE A 25 -6.89 -3.81 17.49
N LYS A 26 -6.50 -2.53 17.53
CA LYS A 26 -6.00 -1.85 18.72
C LYS A 26 -6.32 -0.34 18.65
N PRO A 27 -7.39 0.11 19.32
CA PRO A 27 -7.89 1.49 19.22
C PRO A 27 -6.85 2.58 19.53
N ASP A 28 -5.91 2.29 20.44
CA ASP A 28 -4.88 3.24 20.87
C ASP A 28 -3.52 3.03 20.17
N LEU A 29 -3.49 2.29 19.06
CA LEU A 29 -2.24 2.04 18.34
C LEU A 29 -1.71 3.31 17.67
N ARG A 30 -0.53 3.75 18.13
CA ARG A 30 0.24 4.80 17.48
C ARG A 30 1.20 4.18 16.48
N MET A 31 1.07 4.56 15.20
CA MET A 31 1.99 4.14 14.14
C MET A 31 3.08 5.20 13.93
N GLN A 32 4.33 4.72 13.87
CA GLN A 32 5.47 5.54 13.46
C GLN A 32 5.35 5.93 11.98
N SER A 33 5.86 7.11 11.61
CA SER A 33 5.86 7.59 10.23
C SER A 33 6.57 6.63 9.27
N ILE A 34 7.68 6.03 9.71
CA ILE A 34 8.43 5.04 8.91
C ILE A 34 7.64 3.76 8.68
N ALA A 35 6.86 3.31 9.66
CA ALA A 35 6.00 2.14 9.51
C ALA A 35 4.86 2.41 8.51
N LEU A 36 4.28 3.62 8.54
CA LEU A 36 3.27 4.03 7.56
C LEU A 36 3.84 4.01 6.13
N ALA A 37 5.06 4.54 5.95
CA ALA A 37 5.73 4.56 4.65
C ALA A 37 6.05 3.15 4.15
N ALA A 38 6.64 2.30 4.99
CA ALA A 38 6.97 0.92 4.62
C ALA A 38 5.73 0.11 4.24
N LEU A 39 4.63 0.27 4.96
CA LEU A 39 3.36 -0.39 4.63
C LEU A 39 2.77 0.11 3.31
N GLN A 40 2.93 1.40 3.01
CA GLN A 40 2.50 1.95 1.73
C GLN A 40 3.34 1.41 0.57
N GLU A 41 4.66 1.40 0.72
CA GLU A 41 5.58 0.85 -0.29
C GLU A 41 5.29 -0.63 -0.56
N ALA A 42 5.08 -1.43 0.49
CA ALA A 42 4.75 -2.84 0.35
C ALA A 42 3.39 -3.06 -0.34
N ALA A 43 2.37 -2.29 0.05
CA ALA A 43 1.04 -2.40 -0.54
C ALA A 43 1.03 -2.02 -2.02
N GLU A 44 1.67 -0.91 -2.39
CA GLU A 44 1.75 -0.49 -3.79
C GLU A 44 2.58 -1.46 -4.64
N THR A 45 3.69 -1.96 -4.11
CA THR A 45 4.50 -3.00 -4.78
C THR A 45 3.67 -4.25 -5.03
N MET A 46 2.93 -4.72 -4.03
CA MET A 46 2.05 -5.87 -4.16
C MET A 46 0.98 -5.64 -5.23
N LEU A 47 0.31 -4.49 -5.22
CA LEU A 47 -0.71 -4.16 -6.21
C LEU A 47 -0.15 -4.15 -7.64
N VAL A 48 1.00 -3.50 -7.85
CA VAL A 48 1.65 -3.45 -9.17
C VAL A 48 2.01 -4.86 -9.65
N MET A 49 2.65 -5.67 -8.80
CA MET A 49 3.00 -7.05 -9.16
C MET A 49 1.77 -7.89 -9.49
N TRP A 50 0.69 -7.76 -8.72
CA TRP A 50 -0.55 -8.50 -8.96
C TRP A 50 -1.20 -8.09 -10.28
N PHE A 51 -1.29 -6.79 -10.57
CA PHE A 51 -1.85 -6.32 -11.84
C PHE A 51 -0.99 -6.73 -13.04
N GLU A 52 0.33 -6.75 -12.90
CA GLU A 52 1.22 -7.28 -13.94
C GLU A 52 0.98 -8.77 -14.19
N MET A 53 0.79 -9.56 -13.13
CA MET A 53 0.49 -10.98 -13.27
C MET A 53 -0.88 -11.23 -13.91
N LEU A 54 -1.91 -10.50 -13.47
CA LEU A 54 -3.25 -10.59 -14.06
C LEU A 54 -3.23 -10.23 -15.55
N TYR A 55 -2.48 -9.18 -15.91
CA TYR A 55 -2.25 -8.82 -17.30
C TYR A 55 -1.64 -10.00 -18.06
N ILE A 56 -0.52 -10.56 -17.60
CA ILE A 56 0.16 -11.69 -18.29
C ILE A 56 -0.78 -12.89 -18.47
N VAL A 57 -1.58 -13.25 -17.45
CA VAL A 57 -2.52 -14.37 -17.53
C VAL A 57 -3.67 -14.08 -18.50
N SER A 58 -4.14 -12.83 -18.59
CA SER A 58 -5.26 -12.47 -19.48
C SER A 58 -4.92 -12.52 -20.98
N PHE A 59 -3.63 -12.56 -21.34
CA PHE A 59 -3.15 -12.63 -22.73
C PHE A 59 -2.52 -13.99 -23.10
N ASN A 60 -2.71 -15.02 -22.27
CA ASN A 60 -2.45 -16.43 -22.60
C ASN A 60 -3.77 -17.18 -22.80
#